data_AF-A0A9D6CJ72-F1
#
_entry.id   AF-A0A9D6CJ72-F1
#
_cell.length_a   1.000
_cell.length_b   1.000
_cell.length_c   1.000
_cell.angle_alpha   90.00
_cell.angle_beta   90.00
_cell.angle_gamma   90.00
#
_symmetry.space_group_name_H-M   'P 1'
#
loop_
_entity.id
_entity.type
_entity.pdbx_description
1 polymer ?
#
loop_
_entity_poly.entity_id
_entity_poly.type
_entity_poly.pdbx_seq_one_letter_code
_entity_poly.pdbx_strand_id
1 'polypeptide(L)'
;MRAPPLSLTIQSLATVAVGLWLGLALAGGVAAAAIFPAARALDLSLAGYEAFLAAEPELGRMLVAGHLAERVFDLTGPLRTVLGFVAAVLVVAALPWRSVRPVHIAAALALLIALAGLFVGRFVSERDFRAEDAAYRALAKAGEIDAARAKKPAVDLAHENASRLASTEALALVALLGLLGAGRGWSGPRKDEAVRG
;
A
#
# COMPACT_ATOMS: atom_id res chain seq x y z
N MET A 1 -35.61 -17.84 -7.55
CA MET A 1 -34.13 -17.76 -7.58
C MET A 1 -33.58 -18.35 -6.28
N ARG A 2 -32.68 -19.33 -6.31
CA ARG A 2 -32.03 -19.85 -5.08
C ARG A 2 -30.86 -18.94 -4.72
N ALA A 3 -30.72 -18.59 -3.45
CA ALA A 3 -29.58 -17.82 -2.97
C ALA A 3 -28.27 -18.61 -3.19
N PRO A 4 -27.14 -17.93 -3.49
CA PRO A 4 -25.85 -18.61 -3.60
C PRO A 4 -25.45 -19.24 -2.26
N PRO A 5 -24.67 -20.34 -2.26
CA PRO A 5 -24.12 -20.89 -1.04
C PRO A 5 -23.27 -19.84 -0.31
N LEU A 6 -23.37 -19.82 1.03
CA LEU A 6 -22.69 -18.86 1.90
C LEU A 6 -21.18 -18.73 1.62
N SER A 7 -20.53 -19.82 1.24
CA SER A 7 -19.10 -19.85 0.88
C SER A 7 -18.75 -18.99 -0.34
N LEU A 8 -19.61 -18.96 -1.36
CA LEU A 8 -19.39 -18.13 -2.54
C LEU A 8 -19.54 -16.64 -2.21
N THR A 9 -20.51 -16.29 -1.38
CA THR A 9 -20.70 -14.92 -0.91
C THR A 9 -19.48 -14.43 -0.15
N ILE A 10 -18.98 -15.20 0.82
CA ILE A 10 -17.78 -14.85 1.60
C ILE A 10 -16.55 -14.71 0.69
N GLN A 11 -16.35 -15.62 -0.26
CA GLN A 11 -15.24 -15.51 -1.22
C GLN A 11 -15.32 -14.26 -2.09
N SER A 12 -16.52 -13.89 -2.55
CA SER A 12 -16.72 -12.67 -3.33
C SER A 12 -16.42 -11.42 -2.50
N LEU A 13 -16.91 -11.37 -1.27
CA LEU A 13 -16.60 -10.29 -0.33
C LEU A 13 -15.10 -10.21 -0.04
N ALA A 14 -14.43 -11.36 0.17
CA ALA A 14 -12.98 -11.41 0.36
C ALA A 14 -12.22 -10.85 -0.85
N THR A 15 -12.61 -11.24 -2.07
CA THR A 15 -11.99 -10.74 -3.31
C THR A 15 -12.16 -9.23 -3.44
N VAL A 16 -13.37 -8.71 -3.19
CA VAL A 16 -13.66 -7.26 -3.24
C VAL A 16 -12.84 -6.52 -2.17
N ALA A 17 -12.82 -7.02 -0.94
CA ALA A 17 -12.07 -6.39 0.16
C ALA A 17 -10.56 -6.34 -0.13
N VAL A 18 -9.96 -7.43 -0.63
CA VAL A 18 -8.54 -7.47 -1.04
C VAL A 18 -8.30 -6.51 -2.23
N GLY A 19 -9.22 -6.44 -3.19
CA GLY A 19 -9.13 -5.50 -4.32
C GLY A 19 -9.16 -4.04 -3.88
N LEU A 20 -10.04 -3.70 -2.94
CA LEU A 20 -10.11 -2.34 -2.36
C LEU A 20 -8.85 -2.02 -1.54
N TRP A 21 -8.34 -2.97 -0.76
CA TRP A 21 -7.08 -2.83 -0.05
C TRP A 21 -5.93 -2.55 -1.03
N LEU A 22 -5.79 -3.35 -2.09
CA LEU A 22 -4.79 -3.12 -3.14
C LEU A 22 -4.95 -1.74 -3.79
N GLY A 23 -6.17 -1.33 -4.11
CA GLY A 23 -6.46 0.00 -4.66
C GLY A 23 -5.93 1.12 -3.78
N LEU A 24 -6.15 1.05 -2.46
CA LEU A 24 -5.61 2.03 -1.51
C LEU A 24 -4.09 1.95 -1.36
N ALA A 25 -3.50 0.75 -1.38
CA ALA A 25 -2.05 0.58 -1.34
C ALA A 25 -1.36 1.22 -2.54
N LEU A 26 -1.98 1.13 -3.72
CA LEU A 26 -1.47 1.73 -4.97
C LEU A 26 -1.73 3.25 -5.05
N ALA A 27 -2.78 3.76 -4.40
CA ALA A 27 -3.18 5.17 -4.50
C ALA A 27 -2.03 6.14 -4.17
N GLY A 28 -1.23 5.85 -3.13
CA GLY A 28 -0.07 6.66 -2.77
C GLY A 28 1.03 6.67 -3.84
N GLY A 29 1.34 5.49 -4.43
CA GLY A 29 2.30 5.37 -5.52
C GLY A 29 1.84 6.09 -6.80
N VAL A 30 0.56 5.96 -7.15
CA VAL A 30 -0.04 6.66 -8.30
C VAL A 30 -0.03 8.18 -8.06
N ALA A 31 -0.39 8.63 -6.87
CA ALA A 31 -0.34 10.04 -6.52
C ALA A 31 1.10 10.59 -6.60
N ALA A 32 2.09 9.89 -6.06
CA ALA A 32 3.48 10.28 -6.15
C ALA A 32 3.96 10.35 -7.63
N ALA A 33 3.61 9.34 -8.44
CA ALA A 33 3.95 9.31 -9.86
C ALA A 33 3.34 10.48 -10.66
N ALA A 34 2.20 11.03 -10.22
CA ALA A 34 1.57 12.20 -10.83
C ALA A 34 2.11 13.53 -10.28
N ILE A 35 2.25 13.65 -8.95
CA ILE A 35 2.60 14.89 -8.26
C ILE A 35 4.05 15.29 -8.52
N PHE A 36 5.00 14.34 -8.45
CA PHE A 36 6.43 14.68 -8.53
C PHE A 36 6.84 15.25 -9.90
N PRO A 37 6.44 14.65 -11.05
CA PRO A 37 6.71 15.26 -12.34
C PRO A 37 6.07 16.64 -12.51
N ALA A 38 4.81 16.81 -12.07
CA ALA A 38 4.12 18.09 -12.12
C ALA A 38 4.85 19.16 -11.28
N ALA A 39 5.28 18.80 -10.07
CA ALA A 39 6.00 19.70 -9.18
C ALA A 39 7.36 20.17 -9.73
N ARG A 40 8.04 19.35 -10.54
CA ARG A 40 9.29 19.77 -11.21
C ARG A 40 9.05 20.84 -12.27
N ALA A 41 7.90 20.79 -12.93
CA ALA A 41 7.55 21.66 -14.06
C ALA A 41 6.91 23.00 -13.63
N LEU A 42 6.37 23.07 -12.42
CA LEU A 42 5.67 24.25 -11.90
C LEU A 42 6.59 25.10 -11.01
N ASP A 43 6.37 26.41 -11.06
CA ASP A 43 7.00 27.35 -10.11
C ASP A 43 6.21 27.34 -8.79
N LEU A 44 6.51 26.32 -7.96
CA LEU A 44 5.84 26.11 -6.69
C LEU A 44 6.48 26.97 -5.60
N SER A 45 5.64 27.62 -4.79
CA SER A 45 6.05 28.28 -3.55
C SER A 45 5.37 27.63 -2.36
N LEU A 46 6.02 27.71 -1.20
CA LEU A 46 5.48 27.23 0.06
C LEU A 46 5.84 28.21 1.18
N ALA A 47 4.83 28.73 1.85
CA ALA A 47 4.99 29.75 2.89
C ALA A 47 5.94 29.27 4.00
N GLY A 48 6.96 30.08 4.31
CA GLY A 48 7.99 29.79 5.30
C GLY A 48 9.17 28.96 4.79
N TYR A 49 9.19 28.55 3.52
CA TYR A 49 10.31 27.83 2.89
C TYR A 49 10.99 28.64 1.79
N GLU A 50 10.69 29.94 1.67
CA GLU A 50 11.11 30.79 0.55
C GLU A 50 12.64 30.85 0.42
N ALA A 51 13.35 30.98 1.54
CA ALA A 51 14.82 30.99 1.55
C ALA A 51 15.41 29.67 1.03
N PHE A 52 14.82 28.53 1.42
CA PHE A 52 15.23 27.21 0.95
C PHE A 52 14.90 26.99 -0.52
N LEU A 53 13.70 27.37 -0.96
CA LEU A 53 13.27 27.28 -2.36
C LEU A 53 14.15 28.13 -3.29
N ALA A 54 14.59 29.30 -2.82
CA ALA A 54 15.50 30.16 -3.58
C ALA A 54 16.92 29.57 -3.67
N ALA A 55 17.42 28.99 -2.58
CA ALA A 55 18.76 28.40 -2.52
C ALA A 55 18.86 27.03 -3.22
N GLU A 56 17.79 26.23 -3.15
CA GLU A 56 17.71 24.85 -3.61
C GLU A 56 16.43 24.60 -4.41
N PRO A 57 16.29 25.14 -5.64
CA PRO A 57 15.02 25.11 -6.38
C PRO A 57 14.51 23.70 -6.65
N GLU A 58 15.40 22.76 -6.97
CA GLU A 58 15.02 21.37 -7.25
C GLU A 58 14.55 20.65 -5.98
N LEU A 59 15.33 20.68 -4.90
CA LEU A 59 14.96 20.06 -3.63
C LEU A 59 13.73 20.73 -3.01
N GLY A 60 13.62 22.05 -3.14
CA GLY A 60 12.47 22.83 -2.70
C GLY A 60 11.17 22.38 -3.39
N ARG A 61 11.17 22.20 -4.72
CA ARG A 61 10.01 21.65 -5.44
C ARG A 61 9.66 20.24 -4.97
N MET A 62 10.64 19.39 -4.69
CA MET A 62 10.42 18.05 -4.14
C MET A 62 9.87 18.09 -2.72
N LEU A 63 10.27 19.07 -1.90
CA LEU A 63 9.70 19.30 -0.57
C LEU A 63 8.23 19.73 -0.64
N VAL A 64 7.86 20.59 -1.60
CA VAL A 64 6.45 20.95 -1.84
C VAL A 64 5.65 19.74 -2.32
N ALA A 65 6.20 18.96 -3.26
CA ALA A 65 5.59 17.70 -3.71
C ALA A 65 5.36 16.74 -2.53
N GLY A 66 6.33 16.64 -1.61
CA GLY A 66 6.23 15.85 -0.39
C GLY A 66 5.03 16.25 0.49
N HIS A 67 4.80 17.54 0.70
CA HIS A 67 3.62 18.03 1.44
C HIS A 67 2.29 17.61 0.80
N LEU A 68 2.21 17.62 -0.53
CA LEU A 68 1.01 17.23 -1.27
C LEU A 68 0.79 15.71 -1.21
N ALA A 69 1.84 14.93 -1.44
CA ALA A 69 1.79 13.47 -1.41
C ALA A 69 1.45 12.93 -0.02
N GLU A 70 2.01 13.54 1.04
CA GLU A 70 1.75 13.19 2.44
C GLU A 70 0.25 13.19 2.77
N ARG A 71 -0.53 14.15 2.23
CA ARG A 71 -1.99 14.19 2.43
C ARG A 71 -2.70 12.97 1.88
N VAL A 72 -2.24 12.42 0.75
CA VAL A 72 -2.81 11.20 0.18
C VAL A 72 -2.51 10.01 1.09
N PHE A 73 -1.29 9.91 1.63
CA PHE A 73 -0.93 8.85 2.57
C PHE A 73 -1.69 8.95 3.90
N ASP A 74 -1.88 10.16 4.43
CA ASP A 74 -2.68 10.39 5.65
C ASP A 74 -4.14 9.96 5.48
N LEU A 75 -4.74 10.24 4.31
CA LEU A 75 -6.13 9.86 4.03
C LEU A 75 -6.28 8.37 3.79
N THR A 76 -5.34 7.77 3.04
CA THR A 76 -5.43 6.36 2.65
C THR A 76 -4.97 5.40 3.74
N GLY A 77 -4.02 5.78 4.59
CA GLY A 77 -3.42 4.91 5.60
C GLY A 77 -4.42 4.28 6.59
N PRO A 78 -5.29 5.06 7.27
CA PRO A 78 -6.30 4.51 8.18
C PRO A 78 -7.29 3.59 7.47
N LEU A 79 -7.79 3.99 6.29
CA LEU A 79 -8.72 3.20 5.49
C LEU A 79 -8.10 1.88 5.03
N ARG A 80 -6.86 1.94 4.56
CA ARG A 80 -6.05 0.78 4.16
C ARG A 80 -5.84 -0.17 5.33
N THR A 81 -5.61 0.35 6.54
CA THR A 81 -5.45 -0.47 7.75
C THR A 81 -6.74 -1.23 8.11
N VAL A 82 -7.88 -0.53 8.11
CA VAL A 82 -9.19 -1.14 8.39
C VAL A 82 -9.56 -2.18 7.34
N LEU A 83 -9.38 -1.86 6.05
CA LEU A 83 -9.63 -2.81 4.97
C LEU A 83 -8.70 -4.02 5.01
N GLY A 84 -7.43 -3.84 5.37
CA GLY A 84 -6.50 -4.94 5.57
C GLY A 84 -6.99 -5.94 6.62
N PHE A 85 -7.51 -5.45 7.75
CA PHE A 85 -8.11 -6.29 8.78
C PHE A 85 -9.37 -7.01 8.29
N VAL A 86 -10.31 -6.28 7.66
CA VAL A 86 -11.55 -6.86 7.12
C VAL A 86 -11.25 -7.93 6.07
N ALA A 87 -10.33 -7.63 5.14
CA ALA A 87 -9.89 -8.57 4.11
C ALA A 87 -9.26 -9.82 4.73
N ALA A 88 -8.40 -9.68 5.73
CA ALA A 88 -7.79 -10.81 6.42
C ALA A 88 -8.85 -11.74 7.05
N VAL A 89 -9.82 -11.18 7.77
CA VAL A 89 -10.92 -11.96 8.38
C VAL A 89 -11.72 -12.69 7.30
N LEU A 90 -12.09 -12.01 6.21
CA LEU A 90 -12.88 -12.61 5.13
C LEU A 90 -12.10 -13.71 4.38
N VAL A 91 -10.80 -13.50 4.13
CA VAL A 91 -9.95 -14.51 3.48
C VAL A 91 -9.82 -15.75 4.37
N VAL A 92 -9.53 -15.56 5.66
CA VAL A 92 -9.42 -16.66 6.63
C VAL A 92 -10.75 -17.42 6.76
N ALA A 93 -11.89 -16.71 6.78
CA ALA A 93 -13.22 -17.31 6.78
C ALA A 93 -13.55 -18.06 5.47
N ALA A 94 -12.97 -17.65 4.34
CA ALA A 94 -13.16 -18.28 3.04
C ALA A 94 -12.33 -19.56 2.84
N LEU A 95 -11.29 -19.79 3.65
CA LEU A 95 -10.39 -20.94 3.50
C LEU A 95 -11.07 -22.26 3.92
N PRO A 96 -10.92 -23.34 3.14
CA PRO A 96 -11.49 -24.64 3.48
C PRO A 96 -10.58 -25.39 4.47
N TRP A 97 -10.83 -25.21 5.77
CA TRP A 97 -10.05 -25.80 6.87
C TRP A 97 -9.96 -27.34 6.87
N ARG A 98 -10.91 -28.03 6.21
CA ARG A 98 -10.94 -29.50 6.13
C ARG A 98 -10.11 -30.07 4.99
N SER A 99 -9.66 -29.26 4.03
CA SER A 99 -8.88 -29.71 2.88
C SER A 99 -7.82 -28.67 2.53
N VAL A 100 -6.66 -28.78 3.18
CA VAL A 100 -5.52 -27.92 2.90
C VAL A 100 -4.88 -28.37 1.59
N ARG A 101 -4.85 -27.47 0.61
CA ARG A 101 -4.18 -27.65 -0.67
C ARG A 101 -3.02 -26.65 -0.76
N PRO A 102 -1.99 -26.91 -1.58
CA PRO A 102 -0.86 -25.98 -1.74
C PRO A 102 -1.28 -24.55 -2.06
N VAL A 103 -2.33 -24.36 -2.87
CA VAL A 103 -2.89 -23.03 -3.19
C VAL A 103 -3.43 -22.28 -1.96
N HIS A 104 -3.99 -22.99 -0.97
CA HIS A 104 -4.47 -22.37 0.27
C HIS A 104 -3.31 -21.91 1.16
N ILE A 105 -2.24 -22.70 1.21
CA ILE A 105 -1.01 -22.34 1.94
C ILE A 105 -0.37 -21.11 1.28
N ALA A 106 -0.24 -21.11 -0.05
CA ALA A 106 0.27 -19.96 -0.78
C ALA A 106 -0.57 -18.70 -0.55
N ALA A 107 -1.91 -18.81 -0.52
CA ALA A 107 -2.80 -17.68 -0.24
C ALA A 107 -2.61 -17.16 1.20
N ALA A 108 -2.48 -18.05 2.19
CA ALA A 108 -2.21 -17.67 3.56
C ALA A 108 -0.84 -16.97 3.70
N LEU A 109 0.20 -17.46 3.02
CA LEU A 109 1.52 -16.81 3.00
C LEU A 109 1.46 -15.44 2.34
N ALA A 110 0.78 -15.30 1.20
CA ALA A 110 0.60 -14.02 0.53
C ALA A 110 -0.15 -13.01 1.43
N LEU A 111 -1.20 -13.46 2.13
CA LEU A 111 -1.90 -12.63 3.11
C LEU A 111 -0.98 -12.22 4.27
N LEU A 112 -0.18 -13.13 4.82
CA LEU A 112 0.75 -12.82 5.91
C LEU A 112 1.82 -11.81 5.47
N ILE A 113 2.37 -11.95 4.26
CA ILE A 113 3.34 -10.99 3.70
C ILE A 113 2.69 -9.62 3.49
N ALA A 114 1.45 -9.57 2.96
CA ALA A 114 0.72 -8.32 2.80
C ALA A 114 0.45 -7.64 4.15
N LEU A 115 0.00 -8.38 5.15
CA LEU A 115 -0.21 -7.85 6.50
C LEU A 115 1.10 -7.38 7.14
N ALA A 116 2.20 -8.15 7.00
CA ALA A 116 3.50 -7.73 7.49
C ALA A 116 3.96 -6.42 6.80
N GLY A 117 3.83 -6.33 5.48
CA GLY A 117 4.12 -5.11 4.73
C GLY A 117 3.28 -3.91 5.18
N LEU A 118 1.98 -4.12 5.43
CA LEU A 118 1.07 -3.11 5.97
C LEU A 118 1.50 -2.65 7.37
N PHE A 119 1.64 -3.57 8.32
CA PHE A 119 1.87 -3.23 9.73
C PHE A 119 3.30 -2.71 9.96
N VAL A 120 4.31 -3.37 9.40
CA VAL A 120 5.70 -2.89 9.50
C VAL A 120 5.85 -1.58 8.72
N GLY A 121 5.24 -1.47 7.54
CA GLY A 121 5.22 -0.24 6.76
C GLY A 121 4.61 0.93 7.54
N ARG A 122 3.41 0.76 8.09
CA ARG A 122 2.64 1.81 8.76
C ARG A 122 3.20 2.20 10.13
N PHE A 123 3.58 1.23 10.95
CA PHE A 123 3.91 1.50 12.36
C PHE A 123 5.40 1.64 12.63
N VAL A 124 6.25 1.14 11.72
CA VAL A 124 7.72 1.25 11.85
C VAL A 124 8.25 2.20 10.77
N SER A 125 8.17 1.80 9.51
CA SER A 125 8.86 2.52 8.44
C SER A 125 8.31 3.93 8.20
N GLU A 126 7.00 4.11 8.26
CA GLU A 126 6.38 5.43 8.08
C GLU A 126 6.65 6.35 9.26
N ARG A 127 6.69 5.81 10.48
CA ARG A 127 7.08 6.58 11.67
C ARG A 127 8.50 7.12 11.52
N ASP A 128 9.42 6.25 11.12
CA ASP A 128 10.83 6.61 10.95
C ASP A 128 11.00 7.62 9.80
N PHE A 129 10.30 7.43 8.67
CA PHE A 129 10.26 8.41 7.59
C PHE A 129 9.71 9.77 8.04
N ARG A 130 8.58 9.81 8.76
CA ARG A 130 8.00 11.06 9.27
C ARG A 130 8.95 11.78 10.22
N ALA A 131 9.70 11.06 11.05
CA ALA A 131 10.68 11.67 11.95
C ALA A 131 11.83 12.35 11.18
N GLU A 132 12.39 11.65 10.20
CA GLU A 132 13.47 12.19 9.35
C GLU A 132 13.00 13.36 8.49
N ASP A 133 11.83 13.22 7.85
CA ASP A 133 11.23 14.26 7.01
C ASP A 133 10.84 15.51 7.81
N ALA A 134 10.28 15.35 9.02
CA ALA A 134 9.99 16.47 9.90
C ALA A 134 11.25 17.24 10.30
N ALA A 135 12.35 16.54 10.61
CA ALA A 135 13.63 17.18 10.94
C ALA A 135 14.22 17.92 9.73
N TYR A 136 14.20 17.31 8.54
CA TYR A 136 14.61 17.95 7.30
C TYR A 136 13.80 19.23 7.01
N ARG A 137 12.47 19.13 7.11
CA ARG A 137 11.56 20.26 6.89
C ARG A 137 11.75 21.38 7.91
N ALA A 138 12.04 21.05 9.17
CA ALA A 138 12.34 22.05 10.19
C ALA A 138 13.60 22.86 9.85
N LEU A 139 14.69 22.18 9.43
CA LEU A 139 15.94 22.84 9.00
C LEU A 139 15.71 23.70 7.75
N ALA A 140 14.99 23.16 6.75
CA ALA A 140 14.67 23.89 5.53
C ALA A 140 13.83 25.15 5.83
N LYS A 141 12.83 25.04 6.72
CA LYS A 141 12.00 26.16 7.15
C LYS A 141 12.77 27.22 7.94
N ALA A 142 13.78 26.81 8.70
CA ALA A 142 14.67 27.73 9.43
C ALA A 142 15.69 28.44 8.51
N GLY A 143 15.78 28.06 7.22
CA GLY A 143 16.78 28.59 6.30
C GLY A 143 18.18 28.00 6.49
N GLU A 144 18.32 26.91 7.26
CA GLU A 144 19.60 26.22 7.48
C GLU A 144 19.93 25.29 6.29
N ILE A 145 20.28 25.89 5.14
CA ILE A 145 20.37 25.20 3.85
C ILE A 145 21.34 24.00 3.88
N ASP A 146 22.56 24.21 4.39
CA ASP A 146 23.58 23.15 4.42
C ASP A 146 23.20 22.01 5.37
N ALA A 147 22.58 22.32 6.51
CA ALA A 147 22.09 21.32 7.46
C ALA A 147 20.93 20.52 6.87
N ALA A 148 19.98 21.18 6.19
CA ALA A 148 18.89 20.52 5.49
C ALA A 148 19.41 19.60 4.38
N ARG A 149 20.39 20.06 3.59
CA ARG A 149 21.05 19.23 2.55
C ARG A 149 21.74 18.02 3.16
N ALA A 150 22.46 18.18 4.27
CA ALA A 150 23.11 17.09 4.98
C ALA A 150 22.13 16.07 5.57
N LYS A 151 20.89 16.48 5.90
CA LYS A 151 19.83 15.61 6.42
C LYS A 151 19.15 14.77 5.33
N LYS A 152 19.14 15.26 4.09
CA LYS A 152 18.42 14.64 2.95
C LYS A 152 18.72 13.15 2.72
N PRO A 153 19.97 12.64 2.83
CA PRO A 153 20.24 11.21 2.65
C PRO A 153 19.51 10.31 3.66
N ALA A 154 19.29 10.76 4.90
CA ALA A 154 18.55 10.00 5.89
C ALA A 154 17.05 9.91 5.53
N VAL A 155 16.48 11.01 5.04
CA VAL A 155 15.10 11.04 4.51
C VAL A 155 14.96 10.07 3.33
N ASP A 156 15.93 10.08 2.40
CA ASP A 156 15.90 9.21 1.21
C ASP A 156 15.96 7.73 1.57
N LEU A 157 16.83 7.36 2.51
CA LEU A 157 16.91 5.97 3.00
C LEU A 157 15.61 5.54 3.68
N ALA A 158 15.01 6.39 4.52
CA ALA A 158 13.76 6.09 5.19
C ALA A 158 12.59 5.96 4.18
N HIS A 159 12.55 6.84 3.17
CA HIS A 159 11.59 6.78 2.08
C HIS A 159 11.74 5.51 1.24
N GLU A 160 12.97 5.11 0.91
CA GLU A 160 13.24 3.89 0.16
C GLU A 160 12.75 2.65 0.92
N ASN A 161 13.03 2.57 2.22
CA ASN A 161 12.54 1.49 3.07
C ASN A 161 11.01 1.42 3.09
N ALA A 162 10.33 2.56 3.24
CA ALA A 162 8.87 2.62 3.21
C ALA A 162 8.32 2.17 1.84
N SER A 163 8.96 2.61 0.75
CA SER A 163 8.59 2.26 -0.62
C SER A 163 8.75 0.76 -0.91
N ARG A 164 9.82 0.13 -0.42
CA ARG A 164 10.05 -1.32 -0.56
C ARG A 164 8.98 -2.13 0.15
N LEU A 165 8.58 -1.72 1.36
CA LEU A 165 7.51 -2.38 2.12
C LEU A 165 6.14 -2.20 1.47
N ALA A 166 5.82 -1.00 0.98
CA ALA A 166 4.59 -0.75 0.24
C ALA A 166 4.53 -1.58 -1.07
N SER A 167 5.65 -1.68 -1.78
CA SER A 167 5.74 -2.50 -3.00
C SER A 167 5.57 -3.99 -2.69
N THR A 168 6.17 -4.46 -1.59
CA THR A 168 6.04 -5.85 -1.12
C THR A 168 4.59 -6.18 -0.79
N GLU A 169 3.90 -5.30 -0.06
CA GLU A 169 2.47 -5.47 0.21
C GLU A 169 1.66 -5.51 -1.09
N ALA A 170 1.83 -4.54 -2.00
CA ALA A 170 1.07 -4.49 -3.24
C ALA A 170 1.25 -5.76 -4.09
N LEU A 171 2.50 -6.25 -4.24
CA LEU A 171 2.79 -7.49 -4.95
C LEU A 171 2.16 -8.71 -4.28
N ALA A 172 2.21 -8.78 -2.95
CA ALA A 172 1.58 -9.86 -2.19
C ALA A 172 0.04 -9.84 -2.35
N LEU A 173 -0.58 -8.67 -2.40
CA LEU A 173 -2.02 -8.52 -2.65
C LEU A 173 -2.41 -8.95 -4.08
N VAL A 174 -1.60 -8.61 -5.09
CA VAL A 174 -1.79 -9.09 -6.46
C VAL A 174 -1.72 -10.62 -6.51
N ALA A 175 -0.70 -11.21 -5.87
CA ALA A 175 -0.57 -12.66 -5.78
C ALA A 175 -1.78 -13.31 -5.07
N LEU A 176 -2.23 -12.71 -3.96
CA LEU A 176 -3.40 -13.17 -3.22
C LEU A 176 -4.66 -13.16 -4.09
N LEU A 177 -4.92 -12.10 -4.86
CA LEU A 177 -6.05 -12.04 -5.79
C LEU A 177 -5.99 -13.15 -6.83
N GLY A 178 -4.82 -13.40 -7.41
CA GLY A 178 -4.61 -14.50 -8.36
C GLY A 178 -4.92 -15.87 -7.75
N LEU A 179 -4.46 -16.11 -6.52
CA LEU A 179 -4.67 -17.37 -5.79
C LEU A 179 -6.14 -17.58 -5.39
N LEU A 180 -6.83 -16.52 -4.96
CA LEU A 180 -8.28 -16.56 -4.68
C LEU A 180 -9.09 -16.86 -5.95
N GLY A 181 -8.67 -16.34 -7.11
CA GLY A 181 -9.27 -16.66 -8.40
C GLY A 181 -9.04 -18.12 -8.82
N ALA A 182 -7.81 -18.61 -8.72
CA ALA A 182 -7.45 -19.98 -9.09
C ALA A 182 -8.19 -21.04 -8.25
N GLY A 183 -8.46 -20.75 -6.97
CA GLY A 183 -9.23 -21.63 -6.10
C GLY A 183 -10.66 -21.91 -6.57
N ARG A 184 -11.27 -21.00 -7.35
CA ARG A 184 -12.63 -21.19 -7.89
C ARG A 184 -12.66 -22.20 -9.04
N GLY A 185 -11.67 -22.16 -9.93
CA GLY A 185 -11.62 -22.97 -11.16
C GLY A 185 -11.38 -24.46 -10.96
N TRP A 186 -10.86 -24.88 -9.79
CA TRP A 186 -10.62 -26.32 -9.52
C TRP A 186 -11.90 -27.08 -9.17
N SER A 187 -12.99 -26.40 -8.85
CA SER A 187 -14.29 -27.00 -8.52
C SER A 187 -15.04 -27.51 -9.77
N GLY A 188 -14.33 -28.05 -10.76
CA GLY A 188 -14.94 -28.61 -11.97
C GLY A 188 -15.99 -29.68 -11.62
N PRO A 189 -16.96 -29.94 -12.53
CA PRO A 189 -18.05 -30.88 -12.27
C PRO A 189 -17.47 -32.20 -11.77
N ARG A 190 -17.97 -32.67 -10.62
CA ARG A 190 -17.59 -34.00 -10.12
C ARG A 190 -17.91 -34.98 -11.23
N LYS A 191 -16.94 -35.84 -11.59
CA LYS A 191 -17.14 -36.91 -12.60
C LYS A 191 -18.40 -37.74 -12.32
N ASP A 192 -18.87 -37.76 -11.09
CA ASP A 192 -20.08 -38.44 -10.62
C ASP A 192 -21.40 -37.87 -11.20
N GLU A 193 -21.42 -36.61 -11.67
CA GLU A 193 -22.58 -36.02 -12.38
C GLU A 193 -22.65 -36.44 -13.86
N ALA A 194 -21.53 -36.90 -14.44
CA ALA A 194 -21.48 -37.34 -15.84
C ALA A 194 -21.95 -38.79 -16.06
N VAL A 195 -22.19 -39.56 -14.99
CA VAL A 195 -22.57 -40.99 -15.08
C VAL A 195 -24.08 -41.21 -14.89
N ARG A 196 -24.86 -40.16 -14.60
CA ARG A 196 -26.33 -40.24 -14.42
C ARG A 196 -27.12 -39.62 -15.59
N GLY A 197 -26.48 -39.39 -16.73
CA GLY A 197 -27.09 -38.94 -17.97
C GLY A 197 -26.96 -39.99 -19.07
#